data_AF-A0A1H1RH25-F1
#
_entry.id   AF-A0A1H1RH25-F1
#
_cell.length_a   1.000
_cell.length_b   1.000
_cell.length_c   1.000
_cell.angle_alpha   90.00
_cell.angle_beta   90.00
_cell.angle_gamma   90.00
#
_symmetry.space_group_name_H-M   'P 1'
#
loop_
_entity.id
_entity.type
_entity.pdbx_description
1 polymer ?
#
loop_
_entity_poly.entity_id
_entity_poly.type
_entity_poly.pdbx_seq_one_letter_code
_entity_poly.pdbx_strand_id
1 'polypeptide(L)'
;MKLSVTISEYTWPDGPSRLAAHLGDVAHAADELGLDTVWVPDHLLQGVPGTSLEDEMLKATLGEAVSAAATIPTSRTPCSPTPG
;
A
#
# COMPACT_ATOMS: atom_id res chain seq x y z
N MET A 1 9.30 8.33 16.64
CA MET A 1 8.30 8.88 15.69
C MET A 1 7.89 7.74 14.78
N LYS A 2 6.61 7.63 14.40
CA LYS A 2 6.10 6.60 13.47
C LYS A 2 5.70 7.28 12.16
N LEU A 3 6.11 6.72 11.02
CA LEU A 3 5.80 7.22 9.69
C LEU A 3 5.02 6.15 8.94
N SER A 4 3.91 6.54 8.34
CA SER A 4 3.02 5.64 7.58
C SER A 4 2.72 6.26 6.21
N VAL A 5 2.33 5.43 5.25
CA VAL A 5 2.00 5.85 3.89
C VAL A 5 0.64 5.30 3.46
N THR A 6 -0.05 6.03 2.59
CA THR A 6 -1.33 5.61 2.00
C THR A 6 -1.20 5.58 0.49
N ILE A 7 -1.65 4.49 -0.12
CA ILE A 7 -1.68 4.34 -1.58
C ILE A 7 -2.98 4.97 -2.09
N SER A 8 -2.89 6.18 -2.65
CA SER A 8 -4.05 6.95 -3.13
C SER A 8 -4.47 6.59 -4.56
N GLU A 9 -3.62 5.88 -5.30
CA GLU A 9 -3.82 5.49 -6.70
C GLU A 9 -3.10 4.18 -6.94
N TYR A 10 -3.78 3.24 -7.58
CA TYR A 10 -3.29 1.89 -7.86
C TYR A 10 -3.56 1.45 -9.30
N THR A 11 -3.61 2.40 -10.23
CA THR A 11 -3.49 2.12 -11.67
C THR A 11 -2.03 1.83 -11.99
N TRP A 12 -1.73 0.62 -12.47
CA TRP A 12 -0.38 0.20 -12.86
C TRP A 12 -0.32 -0.23 -14.33
N PRO A 13 0.83 -0.07 -15.01
CA PRO A 13 0.98 -0.41 -16.43
C PRO A 13 0.64 -1.87 -16.77
N ASP A 14 0.83 -2.79 -15.82
CA ASP A 14 0.58 -4.22 -16.00
C ASP A 14 -0.90 -4.62 -15.74
N GLY A 15 -1.75 -3.65 -15.39
CA GLY A 15 -3.18 -3.83 -15.16
C GLY A 15 -3.53 -4.53 -13.83
N PRO A 16 -4.83 -4.75 -13.57
CA PRO A 16 -5.34 -5.22 -12.27
C PRO A 16 -4.89 -6.64 -11.91
N SER A 17 -4.62 -7.50 -12.90
CA SER A 17 -4.14 -8.88 -12.65
C SER A 17 -2.81 -8.94 -11.88
N ARG A 18 -2.04 -7.85 -11.90
CA ARG A 18 -0.73 -7.71 -11.24
C ARG A 18 -0.80 -6.81 -10.01
N LEU A 19 -1.97 -6.25 -9.70
CA LEU A 19 -2.19 -5.34 -8.58
C LEU A 19 -1.71 -5.92 -7.24
N ALA A 20 -2.07 -7.16 -6.94
CA ALA A 20 -1.66 -7.82 -5.70
C ALA A 20 -0.12 -7.94 -5.57
N ALA A 21 0.57 -8.21 -6.69
CA ALA A 21 2.03 -8.29 -6.69
C ALA A 21 2.65 -6.91 -6.44
N HIS A 22 2.17 -5.87 -7.12
CA HIS A 22 2.65 -4.51 -6.91
C HIS A 22 2.41 -4.00 -5.48
N LEU A 23 1.25 -4.28 -4.90
CA LEU A 23 0.97 -3.95 -3.49
C LEU A 23 1.90 -4.72 -2.53
N GLY A 24 2.21 -5.97 -2.85
CA GLY A 24 3.19 -6.77 -2.12
C GLY A 24 4.60 -6.15 -2.16
N ASP A 25 5.05 -5.72 -3.33
CA ASP A 25 6.36 -5.06 -3.50
C ASP A 25 6.44 -3.75 -2.69
N VAL A 26 5.37 -2.94 -2.70
CA VAL A 26 5.29 -1.71 -1.90
C VAL A 26 5.34 -2.02 -0.40
N ALA A 27 4.58 -3.02 0.06
CA ALA A 27 4.59 -3.42 1.46
C ALA A 27 5.97 -3.95 1.90
N HIS A 28 6.64 -4.71 1.05
CA HIS A 28 8.00 -5.20 1.31
C HIS A 28 9.01 -4.06 1.41
N ALA A 29 8.99 -3.12 0.46
CA ALA A 29 9.86 -1.94 0.50
C ALA A 29 9.58 -1.06 1.73
N ALA A 30 8.31 -0.91 2.12
CA ALA A 30 7.92 -0.19 3.32
C ALA A 30 8.48 -0.83 4.60
N ASP A 31 8.53 -2.17 4.66
CA ASP A 31 9.14 -2.91 5.77
C ASP A 31 10.65 -2.69 5.85
N GLU A 32 11.36 -2.83 4.72
CA GLU A 32 12.81 -2.60 4.66
C GLU A 32 13.19 -1.17 5.12
N LEU A 33 12.38 -0.18 4.73
CA LEU A 33 12.57 1.22 5.10
C LEU A 33 12.12 1.55 6.54
N GLY A 34 11.41 0.65 7.20
CA GLY A 34 10.94 0.81 8.58
C GLY A 34 9.72 1.73 8.72
N LEU A 35 8.85 1.77 7.72
CA LEU A 35 7.54 2.40 7.85
C LEU A 35 6.65 1.60 8.80
N ASP A 36 5.79 2.29 9.53
CA ASP A 36 4.92 1.68 10.55
C ASP A 36 3.71 1.00 9.91
N THR A 37 3.16 1.58 8.83
CA THR A 37 1.94 1.10 8.19
C THR A 37 1.86 1.52 6.74
N VAL A 38 1.33 0.63 5.90
CA VAL A 38 0.83 0.93 4.55
C VAL A 38 -0.69 0.82 4.56
N TRP A 39 -1.36 1.87 4.10
CA TRP A 39 -2.83 1.95 3.99
C TRP A 39 -3.29 1.84 2.55
N VAL A 40 -4.27 0.97 2.29
CA VAL A 40 -4.95 0.87 1.00
C VAL A 40 -6.43 1.21 1.22
N PRO A 41 -6.93 2.35 0.70
CA PRO A 41 -8.32 2.73 0.82
C PRO A 41 -9.21 1.86 -0.07
N ASP A 42 -10.39 1.52 0.45
CA ASP A 42 -11.42 0.74 -0.23
C ASP A 42 -12.63 1.64 -0.50
N HIS A 43 -12.56 2.39 -1.61
CA HIS A 43 -13.60 3.34 -2.00
C HIS A 43 -14.42 2.82 -3.15
N LEU A 44 -15.76 2.88 -3.07
CA LEU A 44 -16.71 2.48 -4.15
C LEU A 44 -16.37 3.08 -5.53
N LEU A 45 -15.77 4.25 -5.52
CA LEU A 45 -15.28 4.96 -6.68
C LEU A 45 -13.95 5.62 -6.27
N GLN A 46 -12.86 5.28 -6.95
CA GLN A 46 -11.56 5.90 -6.71
C GLN A 46 -10.97 6.43 -8.02
N GLY A 47 -10.44 7.65 -7.98
CA GLY A 47 -9.84 8.31 -9.13
C GLY A 47 -9.29 9.67 -8.74
N VAL A 48 -8.33 10.16 -9.52
CA VAL A 48 -7.88 11.54 -9.42
C VAL A 48 -8.91 12.48 -10.08
N PRO A 49 -8.95 13.78 -9.77
CA PRO A 49 -9.85 14.70 -10.46
C PRO A 49 -9.64 14.64 -11.98
N GLY A 50 -10.70 14.31 -12.73
CA GLY A 50 -10.66 14.16 -14.19
C GLY A 50 -10.67 12.72 -14.70
N THR A 51 -10.65 11.72 -13.82
CA THR A 51 -10.82 10.30 -14.17
C THR A 51 -12.21 10.03 -14.75
N SER A 52 -12.27 9.27 -15.85
CA SER A 52 -13.49 8.80 -16.52
C SER A 52 -14.06 7.58 -15.81
N LEU A 53 -15.36 7.29 -16.02
CA LEU A 53 -15.98 6.09 -15.47
C LEU A 53 -15.47 4.77 -16.07
N GLU A 54 -14.75 4.87 -17.17
CA GLU A 54 -14.18 3.74 -17.90
C GLU A 54 -12.75 3.41 -17.46
N ASP A 55 -12.13 4.31 -16.70
CA ASP A 55 -10.75 4.15 -16.24
C ASP A 55 -10.68 3.00 -15.23
N GLU A 56 -9.62 2.19 -15.32
CA GLU A 56 -9.43 0.96 -14.53
C GLU A 56 -9.65 1.17 -13.03
N MET A 57 -9.21 2.30 -12.51
CA MET A 57 -9.30 2.63 -11.09
C MET A 57 -10.73 2.86 -10.58
N LEU A 58 -11.69 3.20 -11.45
CA LEU A 58 -13.09 3.31 -11.02
C LEU A 58 -13.77 1.94 -10.87
N LYS A 59 -13.30 0.92 -11.59
CA LYS A 59 -13.93 -0.42 -11.57
C LYS A 59 -13.48 -1.32 -10.43
N ALA A 60 -12.50 -0.90 -9.62
CA ALA A 60 -11.92 -1.76 -8.59
C ALA A 60 -12.88 -2.11 -7.44
N THR A 61 -14.02 -1.42 -7.30
CA THR A 61 -14.75 -1.46 -6.03
C THR A 61 -15.96 -2.37 -5.90
N LEU A 62 -15.96 -3.52 -6.56
CA LEU A 62 -16.92 -4.56 -6.19
C LEU A 62 -16.36 -5.98 -6.18
N GLY A 63 -15.05 -6.18 -6.37
CA GLY A 63 -14.52 -7.54 -6.55
C GLY A 63 -13.17 -7.88 -5.94
N GLU A 64 -12.20 -6.95 -5.89
CA GLU A 64 -10.79 -7.37 -5.70
C GLU A 64 -9.96 -6.52 -4.74
N ALA A 65 -10.50 -5.42 -4.20
CA ALA A 65 -9.80 -4.64 -3.18
C ALA A 65 -9.84 -5.38 -1.83
N VAL A 66 -8.76 -6.08 -1.50
CA VAL A 66 -8.50 -6.47 -0.11
C VAL A 66 -8.19 -5.19 0.66
N SER A 67 -9.12 -4.72 1.49
CA SER A 67 -8.82 -3.76 2.55
C SER A 67 -7.71 -4.35 3.43
N ALA A 68 -6.48 -3.85 3.27
CA ALA A 68 -5.33 -4.29 4.05
C ALA A 68 -4.70 -3.07 4.73
N ALA A 69 -4.86 -3.00 6.04
CA ALA A 69 -3.94 -2.26 6.90
C ALA A 69 -2.90 -3.27 7.39
N ALA A 70 -1.74 -3.30 6.73
CA ALA A 70 -0.63 -4.12 7.19
C ALA A 70 0.21 -3.29 8.16
N THR A 71 0.05 -3.54 9.46
CA THR A 71 1.03 -3.09 10.46
C THR A 71 2.30 -3.89 10.23
N ILE A 72 3.36 -3.19 9.85
CA ILE A 72 4.65 -3.82 9.58
C ILE A 72 5.27 -4.20 10.93
N PRO A 73 5.52 -5.50 11.22
CA PRO A 73 6.19 -5.89 12.45
C PRO A 73 7.61 -5.34 12.41
N THR A 74 7.90 -4.38 13.27
CA THR A 74 9.25 -3.81 13.42
C THR A 74 10.22 -4.90 13.85
N SER A 75 10.94 -5.49 12.90
CA SER A 75 11.90 -6.58 13.13
C SER A 75 13.24 -6.11 13.69
N ARG A 76 13.41 -4.80 13.94
CA ARG A 76 14.65 -4.29 14.53
C ARG A 76 14.70 -4.60 16.02
N THR A 77 15.52 -5.59 16.35
CA THR A 77 16.11 -5.73 17.68
C THR A 77 16.63 -4.35 18.12
N PRO A 78 16.26 -3.83 19.31
CA PRO A 78 16.83 -2.59 19.79
C PRO A 78 18.35 -2.79 19.82
N CYS A 79 19.07 -1.93 19.09
CA CYS A 79 20.53 -1.92 19.09
C CYS A 79 20.98 -1.93 20.55
N SER A 80 21.63 -3.03 20.96
CA SER A 80 22.11 -3.17 22.33
C SER A 80 23.09 -2.01 22.59
N PRO A 81 22.97 -1.26 23.71
CA PRO A 81 23.95 -0.24 24.01
C PRO A 81 25.31 -0.94 24.19
N THR A 82 26.27 -0.61 23.33
CA THR A 82 27.65 -1.04 23.48
C THR A 82 28.15 -0.54 24.84
N PRO A 83 28.65 -1.40 25.74
CA PRO A 83 29.32 -0.93 26.95
C PRO A 83 30.78 -0.59 26.59
N GLY A 84 31.17 0.66 26.83
CA GLY A 84 32.55 1.13 26.68
C GLY A 84 32.65 2.62 26.51
#